data_AF-X0Y103-F1
#
_entry.id   AF-X0Y103-F1
#
_cell.length_a   1.000
_cell.length_b   1.000
_cell.length_c   1.000
_cell.angle_alpha   90.00
_cell.angle_beta   90.00
_cell.angle_gamma   90.00
#
_symmetry.space_group_name_H-M   'P 1'
#
loop_
_entity.id
_entity.type
_entity.pdbx_description
1 polymer ?
#
loop_
_entity_poly.entity_id
_entity_poly.type
_entity_poly.pdbx_seq_one_letter_code
_entity_poly.pdbx_strand_id
1 'polypeptide(L)'
;YRCFFPPGQVFALGVMYRLFDGSVRAAQMLNVVYATLTVLGVWYIARQWFGQSVARAASLLAAFLPSTIFACMLIGAEVPEAFWLTAALCFHAAIAKRSHKAIGAFACGLCLGIGSLIRPTLVLLPLPIGLHMLLTHRNRRGALISACAVGIGVAATVLPWTYRNYRVTGGFILISSNGGQVLYSANNDDAQGDYTESATDYLYRHAPDDLTLQNLGTKLACRWIRANPRRFLALGVKKFV
;
A
#
# COMPACT_ATOMS: atom_id res chain seq x y z
N TYR A 1 -20.88 -6.75 -3.17
CA TYR A 1 -19.87 -6.23 -2.24
C TYR A 1 -19.73 -4.71 -2.36
N ARG A 2 -19.65 -3.98 -1.25
CA ARG A 2 -19.60 -2.50 -1.10
C ARG A 2 -18.23 -1.97 -0.62
N CYS A 3 -17.34 -2.82 -0.10
CA CYS A 3 -15.97 -2.44 0.31
C CYS A 3 -14.93 -3.54 0.03
N PHE A 4 -15.15 -4.37 -0.99
CA PHE A 4 -14.24 -5.47 -1.36
C PHE A 4 -12.84 -5.00 -1.74
N PHE A 5 -12.76 -3.94 -2.54
CA PHE A 5 -11.49 -3.37 -2.97
C PHE A 5 -11.19 -2.03 -2.28
N PRO A 6 -9.90 -1.71 -2.10
CA PRO A 6 -9.47 -0.39 -1.65
C PRO A 6 -9.97 0.71 -2.60
N PRO A 7 -10.40 1.88 -2.09
CA PRO A 7 -11.11 2.88 -2.90
C PRO A 7 -10.20 3.82 -3.70
N GLY A 8 -8.92 3.91 -3.36
CA GLY A 8 -8.04 5.00 -3.75
C GLY A 8 -7.87 5.11 -5.27
N GLN A 9 -7.64 3.97 -5.94
CA GLN A 9 -7.55 3.96 -7.40
C GLN A 9 -8.89 4.30 -8.06
N VAL A 10 -10.00 3.78 -7.54
CA VAL A 10 -11.35 4.06 -8.07
C VAL A 10 -11.68 5.55 -7.95
N PHE A 11 -11.31 6.20 -6.84
CA PHE A 11 -11.51 7.64 -6.68
C PHE A 11 -10.64 8.46 -7.63
N ALA A 12 -9.36 8.10 -7.78
CA ALA A 12 -8.47 8.79 -8.73
C ALA A 12 -9.01 8.69 -10.18
N LEU A 13 -9.42 7.49 -10.59
CA LEU A 13 -10.01 7.25 -11.90
C LEU A 13 -11.37 7.94 -12.06
N GLY A 14 -12.20 7.94 -11.04
CA GLY A 14 -13.51 8.61 -11.06
C GLY A 14 -13.39 10.11 -11.30
N VAL A 15 -12.38 10.77 -10.72
CA VAL A 15 -12.08 12.18 -11.00
C VAL A 15 -11.64 12.35 -12.46
N MET A 16 -10.72 11.52 -12.96
CA MET A 16 -10.25 11.62 -14.34
C MET A 16 -11.37 11.39 -15.36
N TYR A 17 -12.19 10.36 -15.16
CA TYR A 17 -13.31 10.08 -16.05
C TYR A 17 -14.38 11.16 -16.01
N ARG A 18 -14.58 11.82 -14.87
CA ARG A 18 -15.48 12.98 -14.80
C ARG A 18 -14.94 14.20 -15.54
N LEU A 19 -13.63 14.45 -15.47
CA LEU A 19 -13.00 15.61 -16.11
C LEU A 19 -12.79 15.43 -17.62
N PHE A 20 -12.62 14.19 -18.07
CA PHE A 20 -12.24 13.85 -19.45
C PHE A 20 -13.23 12.88 -20.12
N ASP A 21 -14.50 12.97 -19.75
CA ASP A 21 -15.64 12.28 -20.39
C ASP A 21 -15.43 10.77 -20.59
N GLY A 22 -15.03 10.07 -19.52
CA GLY A 22 -14.83 8.62 -19.52
C GLY A 22 -13.60 8.13 -20.30
N SER A 23 -12.71 9.03 -20.74
CA SER A 23 -11.54 8.66 -21.55
C SER A 23 -10.53 7.77 -20.81
N VAL A 24 -10.38 6.54 -21.27
CA VAL A 24 -9.32 5.61 -20.80
C VAL A 24 -7.93 6.21 -21.00
N ARG A 25 -7.73 6.97 -22.09
CA ARG A 25 -6.45 7.66 -22.35
C ARG A 25 -6.11 8.69 -21.27
N ALA A 26 -7.11 9.35 -20.69
CA ALA A 26 -6.87 10.28 -19.58
C ALA A 26 -6.37 9.55 -18.32
N ALA A 27 -6.91 8.37 -18.02
CA ALA A 27 -6.40 7.52 -16.95
C ALA A 27 -4.98 7.01 -17.20
N GLN A 28 -4.68 6.60 -18.45
CA GLN A 28 -3.31 6.23 -18.84
C GLN A 28 -2.34 7.43 -18.73
N MET A 29 -2.79 8.64 -19.08
CA MET A 29 -1.98 9.84 -18.91
C MET A 29 -1.69 10.15 -17.45
N LEU A 30 -2.66 9.92 -16.55
CA LEU A 30 -2.43 10.03 -15.10
C LEU A 30 -1.35 9.03 -14.65
N ASN A 31 -1.36 7.80 -15.16
CA ASN A 31 -0.29 6.83 -14.89
C ASN A 31 1.08 7.33 -15.40
N VAL A 32 1.15 7.93 -16.59
CA VAL A 32 2.40 8.52 -17.10
C VAL A 32 2.92 9.62 -16.16
N VAL A 33 2.02 10.47 -15.62
CA VAL A 33 2.39 11.47 -14.62
C VAL A 33 2.94 10.82 -13.35
N TYR A 34 2.24 9.83 -12.80
CA TYR A 34 2.68 9.09 -11.62
C TYR A 34 4.03 8.40 -11.84
N ALA A 35 4.22 7.71 -12.97
CA ALA A 35 5.48 7.04 -13.30
C ALA A 35 6.63 8.05 -13.44
N THR A 36 6.39 9.18 -14.11
CA THR A 36 7.39 10.24 -14.27
C THR A 36 7.81 10.82 -12.92
N LEU A 37 6.85 11.13 -12.05
CA LEU A 37 7.14 11.62 -10.71
C LEU A 37 7.82 10.56 -9.83
N THR A 38 7.51 9.28 -10.04
CA THR A 38 8.21 8.16 -9.39
C THR A 38 9.68 8.14 -9.79
N VAL A 39 9.99 8.26 -11.09
CA VAL A 39 11.37 8.33 -11.61
C VAL A 39 12.14 9.52 -11.01
N LEU A 40 11.51 10.69 -10.92
CA LEU A 40 12.10 11.87 -10.27
C LEU A 40 12.33 11.64 -8.77
N GLY A 41 11.42 10.93 -8.10
CA GLY A 41 11.57 10.53 -6.71
C GLY A 41 12.71 9.54 -6.49
N VAL A 42 12.87 8.56 -7.37
CA VAL A 42 14.01 7.62 -7.37
C VAL A 42 15.32 8.39 -7.50
N TRP A 43 15.41 9.33 -8.45
CA TRP A 43 16.56 10.22 -8.58
C TRP A 43 16.83 10.98 -7.29
N TYR A 44 15.79 11.59 -6.71
CA TYR A 44 15.92 12.37 -5.48
C TYR A 44 16.49 11.53 -4.33
N ILE A 45 15.90 10.36 -4.06
CA ILE A 45 16.32 9.46 -2.98
C ILE A 45 17.75 8.98 -3.22
N ALA A 46 18.05 8.49 -4.42
CA ALA A 46 19.38 7.99 -4.76
C ALA A 46 20.46 9.07 -4.65
N ARG A 47 20.16 10.32 -5.02
CA ARG A 47 21.08 11.45 -4.90
C ARG A 47 21.46 11.71 -3.44
N GLN A 48 20.52 11.55 -2.51
CA GLN A 48 20.77 11.83 -1.10
C GLN A 48 21.73 10.82 -0.45
N TRP A 49 21.75 9.57 -0.93
CA TRP A 49 22.47 8.46 -0.27
C TRP A 49 23.70 8.01 -1.05
N PHE A 50 23.67 8.08 -2.38
CA PHE A 50 24.71 7.51 -3.25
C PHE A 50 25.35 8.54 -4.20
N GLY A 51 24.90 9.79 -4.15
CA GLY A 51 25.44 10.89 -4.96
C GLY A 51 24.86 10.98 -6.38
N GLN A 52 25.36 11.96 -7.14
CA GLN A 52 24.74 12.42 -8.39
C GLN A 52 24.79 11.37 -9.52
N SER A 53 25.91 10.65 -9.66
CA SER A 53 26.11 9.69 -10.74
C SER A 53 25.18 8.49 -10.60
N VAL A 54 25.08 7.94 -9.38
CA VAL A 54 24.16 6.82 -9.06
C VAL A 54 22.71 7.26 -9.24
N ALA A 55 22.36 8.48 -8.83
CA ALA A 55 21.02 9.01 -9.02
C ALA A 55 20.59 9.06 -10.49
N ARG A 56 21.47 9.54 -11.37
CA ARG A 56 21.21 9.58 -12.82
C ARG A 56 21.03 8.18 -13.41
N ALA A 57 21.92 7.25 -13.05
CA ALA A 57 21.84 5.87 -13.52
C ALA A 57 20.55 5.20 -13.03
N ALA A 58 20.22 5.31 -11.74
CA ALA A 58 19.01 4.73 -11.15
C ALA A 58 17.73 5.28 -11.79
N SER A 59 17.65 6.58 -12.03
CA SER A 59 16.47 7.18 -12.66
C SER A 59 16.32 6.80 -14.13
N LEU A 60 17.43 6.69 -14.88
CA LEU A 60 17.40 6.23 -16.27
C LEU A 60 16.95 4.76 -16.33
N LEU A 61 17.51 3.90 -15.47
CA LEU A 61 17.09 2.51 -15.38
C LEU A 61 15.61 2.40 -15.03
N ALA A 62 15.12 3.16 -14.04
CA ALA A 62 13.71 3.17 -13.67
C ALA A 62 12.79 3.65 -14.81
N ALA A 63 13.22 4.67 -15.56
CA ALA A 63 12.45 5.24 -16.68
C ALA A 63 12.34 4.28 -17.88
N PHE A 64 13.43 3.58 -18.20
CA PHE A 64 13.50 2.67 -19.34
C PHE A 64 13.22 1.21 -19.00
N LEU A 65 12.88 0.91 -17.74
CA LEU A 65 12.52 -0.44 -17.34
C LEU A 65 11.24 -0.86 -18.09
N PRO A 66 11.25 -1.98 -18.84
CA PRO A 66 10.08 -2.39 -19.61
C PRO A 66 8.81 -2.53 -18.78
N SER A 67 8.93 -2.97 -17.53
CA SER A 67 7.79 -3.08 -16.61
C SER A 67 7.21 -1.71 -16.24
N THR A 68 8.03 -0.67 -16.04
CA THR A 68 7.55 0.70 -15.78
C THR A 68 6.76 1.22 -16.98
N ILE A 69 7.31 1.05 -18.18
CA ILE A 69 6.68 1.51 -19.43
C ILE A 69 5.36 0.78 -19.67
N PHE A 70 5.36 -0.54 -19.51
CA PHE A 70 4.16 -1.36 -19.69
C PHE A 70 3.10 -1.01 -18.65
N ALA A 71 3.48 -0.84 -17.38
CA ALA A 71 2.56 -0.50 -16.30
C ALA A 71 1.82 0.83 -16.53
N CYS A 72 2.41 1.78 -17.25
CA CYS A 72 1.71 3.02 -17.63
C CYS A 72 0.46 2.77 -18.49
N MET A 73 0.47 1.71 -19.30
CA MET A 73 -0.64 1.38 -20.21
C MET A 73 -1.77 0.63 -19.51
N LEU A 74 -1.47 -0.09 -18.43
CA LEU A 74 -2.47 -0.82 -17.64
C LEU A 74 -3.10 0.08 -16.58
N ILE A 75 -4.43 0.08 -16.55
CA ILE A 75 -5.18 0.71 -15.48
C ILE A 75 -5.17 -0.23 -14.26
N GLY A 76 -4.14 -0.09 -13.44
CA GLY A 76 -3.88 -0.92 -12.27
C GLY A 76 -3.41 -0.11 -11.06
N ALA A 77 -3.18 -0.82 -9.95
CA ALA A 77 -2.77 -0.22 -8.69
C ALA A 77 -1.27 0.04 -8.63
N GLU A 78 -0.48 -0.59 -9.51
CA GLU A 78 0.97 -0.68 -9.45
C GLU A 78 1.64 0.68 -9.62
N VAL A 79 1.26 1.44 -10.65
CA VAL A 79 1.80 2.77 -10.93
C VAL A 79 1.46 3.78 -9.82
N PRO A 80 0.18 3.94 -9.40
CA PRO A 80 -0.13 4.85 -8.31
C PRO A 80 0.45 4.38 -6.96
N GLU A 81 0.52 3.07 -6.68
CA GLU A 81 1.20 2.52 -5.50
C GLU A 81 2.68 2.94 -5.47
N ALA A 82 3.41 2.71 -6.57
CA ALA A 82 4.82 3.06 -6.69
C ALA A 82 5.05 4.56 -6.48
N PHE A 83 4.18 5.40 -7.04
CA PHE A 83 4.23 6.85 -6.84
C PHE A 83 4.03 7.26 -5.38
N TRP A 84 2.95 6.81 -4.73
CA TRP A 84 2.66 7.22 -3.35
C TRP A 84 3.69 6.69 -2.35
N LEU A 85 4.20 5.48 -2.56
CA LEU A 85 5.33 4.94 -1.81
C LEU A 85 6.58 5.80 -2.00
N THR A 86 6.95 6.11 -3.24
CA THR A 86 8.14 6.91 -3.54
C THR A 86 8.01 8.32 -2.96
N ALA A 87 6.84 8.95 -3.06
CA ALA A 87 6.57 10.25 -2.45
C ALA A 87 6.75 10.21 -0.92
N ALA A 88 6.25 9.17 -0.25
CA ALA A 88 6.46 8.98 1.19
C ALA A 88 7.95 8.85 1.53
N LEU A 89 8.72 8.09 0.75
CA LEU A 89 10.16 7.92 0.95
C LEU A 89 10.95 9.21 0.67
N CYS A 90 10.54 10.02 -0.30
CA CYS A 90 11.11 11.36 -0.52
C CYS A 90 10.92 12.26 0.71
N PHE A 91 9.72 12.29 1.29
CA PHE A 91 9.46 13.03 2.53
C PHE A 91 10.29 12.46 3.69
N HIS A 92 10.36 11.14 3.84
CA HIS A 92 11.19 10.49 4.85
C HIS A 92 12.65 10.90 4.75
N ALA A 93 13.24 10.82 3.55
CA ALA A 93 14.62 11.23 3.29
C ALA A 93 14.86 12.73 3.57
N ALA A 94 13.86 13.58 3.33
CA ALA A 94 13.95 15.02 3.57
C ALA A 94 13.90 15.40 5.07
N ILE A 95 13.23 14.61 5.91
CA ILE A 95 13.07 14.89 7.36
C ILE A 95 14.43 14.96 8.08
N ALA A 96 15.39 14.14 7.68
CA ALA A 96 16.73 14.14 8.28
C ALA A 96 17.46 15.48 8.07
N LYS A 97 17.13 16.22 7.00
CA LYS A 97 17.87 17.41 6.55
C LYS A 97 17.16 18.74 6.84
N ARG A 98 15.91 18.74 7.31
CA ARG A 98 15.07 19.95 7.44
C ARG A 98 14.83 20.35 8.90
N SER A 99 14.56 21.65 9.11
CA SER A 99 14.15 22.25 10.39
C SER A 99 12.73 21.83 10.78
N HIS A 100 11.78 21.78 9.84
CA HIS A 100 10.37 21.44 10.09
C HIS A 100 10.08 19.93 9.97
N LYS A 101 10.68 19.14 10.87
CA LYS A 101 10.63 17.66 10.83
C LYS A 101 9.23 17.07 10.98
N ALA A 102 8.32 17.75 11.69
CA ALA A 102 6.96 17.26 11.92
C ALA A 102 6.06 17.41 10.68
N ILE A 103 6.16 18.52 9.94
CA ILE A 103 5.35 18.74 8.72
C ILE A 103 5.76 17.75 7.63
N GLY A 104 7.06 17.54 7.43
CA GLY A 104 7.57 16.53 6.49
C GLY A 104 7.14 15.11 6.88
N ALA A 105 7.14 14.80 8.19
CA ALA A 105 6.67 13.52 8.70
C ALA A 105 5.16 13.32 8.50
N PHE A 106 4.35 14.36 8.74
CA PHE A 106 2.93 14.32 8.46
C PHE A 106 2.65 14.12 6.97
N ALA A 107 3.36 14.82 6.08
CA ALA A 107 3.26 14.62 4.63
C ALA A 107 3.67 13.21 4.20
N CYS A 108 4.73 12.65 4.80
CA CYS A 108 5.10 11.24 4.62
C CYS A 108 3.93 10.31 5.00
N GLY A 109 3.31 10.55 6.17
CA GLY A 109 2.14 9.81 6.62
C GLY A 109 0.94 9.92 5.68
N LEU A 110 0.63 11.12 5.18
CA LEU A 110 -0.43 11.33 4.20
C LEU A 110 -0.18 10.52 2.92
N CYS A 111 1.04 10.54 2.39
CA CYS A 111 1.39 9.75 1.20
C CYS A 111 1.22 8.24 1.45
N LEU A 112 1.68 7.73 2.60
CA LEU A 112 1.49 6.32 2.98
C LEU A 112 0.01 5.96 3.13
N GLY A 113 -0.78 6.83 3.74
CA GLY A 113 -2.20 6.59 3.96
C GLY A 113 -3.02 6.63 2.67
N ILE A 114 -2.76 7.59 1.76
CA ILE A 114 -3.34 7.60 0.42
C ILE A 114 -2.91 6.35 -0.36
N GLY A 115 -1.62 6.02 -0.31
CA GLY A 115 -1.09 4.78 -0.88
C GLY A 115 -1.78 3.55 -0.30
N SER A 116 -2.10 3.54 0.99
CA SER A 116 -2.81 2.43 1.66
C SER A 116 -4.22 2.24 1.12
N LEU A 117 -4.90 3.32 0.72
CA LEU A 117 -6.20 3.25 0.06
C LEU A 117 -6.13 2.69 -1.36
N ILE A 118 -4.94 2.58 -1.96
CA ILE A 118 -4.70 1.88 -3.24
C ILE A 118 -4.21 0.46 -2.97
N ARG A 119 -3.21 0.34 -2.10
CA ARG A 119 -2.57 -0.91 -1.70
C ARG A 119 -2.50 -1.01 -0.16
N PRO A 120 -3.38 -1.79 0.48
CA PRO A 120 -3.52 -1.84 1.94
C PRO A 120 -2.24 -2.19 2.70
N THR A 121 -1.30 -2.92 2.08
CA THR A 121 -0.02 -3.29 2.70
C THR A 121 0.84 -2.10 3.10
N LEU A 122 0.68 -0.94 2.45
CA LEU A 122 1.42 0.27 2.80
C LEU A 122 1.09 0.81 4.19
N VAL A 123 -0.04 0.39 4.80
CA VAL A 123 -0.43 0.78 6.17
C VAL A 123 0.55 0.27 7.22
N LEU A 124 1.40 -0.70 6.88
CA LEU A 124 2.41 -1.29 7.76
C LEU A 124 3.71 -0.49 7.80
N LEU A 125 4.00 0.33 6.78
CA LEU A 125 5.25 1.10 6.66
C LEU A 125 5.49 2.22 7.70
N PRO A 126 4.47 2.81 8.35
CA PRO A 126 4.70 3.79 9.42
C PRO A 126 5.55 3.23 10.58
N LEU A 127 5.45 1.92 10.86
CA LEU A 127 6.20 1.26 11.93
C LEU A 127 7.72 1.23 11.66
N PRO A 128 8.23 0.64 10.56
CA PRO A 128 9.66 0.67 10.28
C PRO A 128 10.19 2.08 10.03
N ILE A 129 9.38 3.00 9.47
CA ILE A 129 9.78 4.41 9.29
C ILE A 129 9.94 5.10 10.65
N GLY A 130 8.98 4.95 11.56
CA GLY A 130 9.05 5.49 12.91
C GLY A 130 10.21 4.89 13.71
N LEU A 131 10.42 3.57 13.61
CA LEU A 131 11.54 2.90 14.24
C LEU A 131 12.88 3.41 13.70
N HIS A 132 13.02 3.54 12.38
CA HIS A 132 14.21 4.12 11.76
C HIS A 132 14.48 5.54 12.28
N MET A 133 13.46 6.41 12.35
CA MET A 133 13.62 7.76 12.92
C MET A 133 14.09 7.72 14.37
N LEU A 134 13.48 6.88 15.20
CA LEU A 134 13.85 6.73 16.59
C LEU A 134 15.29 6.26 16.75
N LEU A 135 15.75 5.29 15.93
CA LEU A 135 17.09 4.72 16.01
C LEU A 135 18.20 5.64 15.48
N THR A 136 17.92 6.44 14.45
CA THR A 136 18.94 7.24 13.74
C THR A 136 19.04 8.68 14.20
N HIS A 137 17.97 9.27 14.74
CA HIS A 137 17.98 10.66 15.16
C HIS A 137 18.52 10.82 16.59
N ARG A 138 19.48 11.74 16.77
CA ARG A 138 20.03 12.10 18.09
C ARG A 138 18.97 12.64 19.06
N ASN A 139 18.04 13.47 18.58
CA ASN A 139 16.95 14.01 19.38
C ASN A 139 15.76 13.04 19.41
N ARG A 140 15.68 12.20 20.46
CA ARG A 140 14.63 11.18 20.62
C ARG A 140 13.23 11.78 20.71
N ARG A 141 13.06 12.93 21.39
CA ARG A 141 11.76 13.61 21.49
C ARG A 141 11.28 14.10 20.11
N GLY A 142 12.17 14.72 19.34
CA GLY A 142 11.86 15.14 17.98
C GLY A 142 11.55 13.95 17.05
N ALA A 143 12.28 12.84 17.21
CA ALA A 143 12.02 11.61 16.47
C ALA A 143 10.66 11.00 16.80
N LEU A 144 10.27 10.97 18.08
CA LEU A 144 8.95 10.51 18.52
C LEU A 144 7.84 11.40 17.94
N ILE A 145 8.00 12.73 17.99
CA ILE A 145 7.03 13.67 17.39
C ILE A 145 6.88 13.41 15.90
N SER A 146 7.99 13.23 15.17
CA SER A 146 7.93 12.89 13.74
C SER A 146 7.27 11.52 13.50
N ALA A 147 7.60 10.49 14.27
CA ALA A 147 6.97 9.17 14.15
C ALA A 147 5.45 9.24 14.40
N CYS A 148 5.02 9.97 15.44
CA CYS A 148 3.61 10.25 15.70
C CYS A 148 2.97 11.03 14.54
N ALA A 149 3.65 12.02 13.98
CA ALA A 149 3.15 12.78 12.83
C ALA A 149 2.94 11.91 11.58
N VAL A 150 3.82 10.93 11.31
CA VAL A 150 3.60 9.92 10.25
C VAL A 150 2.32 9.13 10.54
N GLY A 151 2.18 8.61 11.76
CA GLY A 151 0.99 7.86 12.17
C GLY A 151 -0.30 8.67 12.04
N ILE A 152 -0.27 9.95 12.44
CA ILE A 152 -1.41 10.87 12.31
C ILE A 152 -1.73 11.14 10.83
N GLY A 153 -0.75 11.30 9.95
CA GLY A 153 -0.99 11.46 8.51
C GLY A 153 -1.67 10.24 7.88
N VAL A 154 -1.27 9.04 8.28
CA VAL A 154 -1.91 7.79 7.83
C VAL A 154 -3.34 7.73 8.37
N ALA A 155 -3.52 7.99 9.67
CA ALA A 155 -4.84 7.98 10.30
C ALA A 155 -5.80 8.99 9.66
N ALA A 156 -5.33 10.19 9.33
CA ALA A 156 -6.12 11.26 8.71
C ALA A 156 -6.72 10.88 7.35
N THR A 157 -6.15 9.89 6.67
CA THR A 157 -6.61 9.42 5.34
C THR A 157 -7.35 8.10 5.43
N VAL A 158 -6.87 7.16 6.26
CA VAL A 158 -7.47 5.82 6.40
C VAL A 158 -8.73 5.85 7.26
N LEU A 159 -8.73 6.57 8.40
CA LEU A 159 -9.86 6.54 9.35
C LEU A 159 -11.19 7.03 8.75
N PRO A 160 -11.25 8.09 7.92
CA PRO A 160 -12.52 8.48 7.29
C PRO A 160 -13.14 7.35 6.46
N TRP A 161 -12.30 6.61 5.72
CA TRP A 161 -12.75 5.48 4.94
C TRP A 161 -13.13 4.27 5.81
N THR A 162 -12.34 3.96 6.83
CA THR A 162 -12.69 2.93 7.83
C THR A 162 -14.04 3.23 8.49
N TYR A 163 -14.30 4.49 8.86
CA TYR A 163 -15.57 4.91 9.43
C TYR A 163 -16.73 4.74 8.46
N ARG A 164 -16.55 5.11 7.18
CA ARG A 164 -17.53 4.83 6.13
C ARG A 164 -17.81 3.33 6.02
N ASN A 165 -16.77 2.49 6.02
CA ASN A 165 -16.95 1.04 5.95
C ASN A 165 -17.75 0.51 7.14
N TYR A 166 -17.46 1.00 8.35
CA TYR A 166 -18.22 0.66 9.55
C TYR A 166 -19.70 1.03 9.41
N ARG A 167 -20.01 2.23 8.93
CA ARG A 167 -21.39 2.68 8.71
C ARG A 167 -22.15 1.87 7.66
N VAL A 168 -21.46 1.35 6.64
CA VAL A 168 -22.07 0.63 5.52
C VAL A 168 -22.21 -0.87 5.77
N THR A 169 -21.28 -1.46 6.53
CA THR A 169 -21.21 -2.91 6.77
C THR A 169 -21.68 -3.32 8.16
N GLY A 170 -21.80 -2.37 9.10
CA GLY A 170 -22.12 -2.65 10.50
C GLY A 170 -20.97 -3.25 11.31
N GLY A 171 -19.77 -3.36 10.73
CA GLY A 171 -18.60 -3.94 11.40
C GLY A 171 -17.28 -3.31 10.96
N PHE A 172 -16.22 -3.62 11.70
CA PHE A 172 -14.92 -3.00 11.50
C PHE A 172 -14.18 -3.57 10.28
N ILE A 173 -13.94 -2.71 9.28
CA ILE A 173 -13.17 -3.02 8.08
C ILE A 173 -12.21 -1.86 7.82
N LEU A 174 -10.91 -2.07 8.08
CA LEU A 174 -9.90 -0.99 8.06
C LEU A 174 -9.83 -0.29 6.69
N ILE A 175 -9.65 -1.05 5.60
CA ILE A 175 -9.57 -0.48 4.25
C ILE A 175 -10.49 -1.24 3.29
N SER A 176 -10.31 -2.56 3.21
CA SER A 176 -11.07 -3.42 2.30
C SER A 176 -11.37 -4.78 2.93
N SER A 177 -12.46 -5.41 2.51
CA SER A 177 -12.94 -6.68 3.08
C SER A 177 -12.23 -7.92 2.51
N ASN A 178 -11.57 -7.79 1.36
CA ASN A 178 -10.86 -8.88 0.69
C ASN A 178 -9.65 -9.42 1.50
N GLY A 179 -9.20 -8.73 2.54
CA GLY A 179 -8.07 -9.19 3.38
C GLY A 179 -8.29 -10.58 3.98
N GLY A 180 -9.51 -10.90 4.40
CA GLY A 180 -9.84 -12.24 4.91
C GLY A 180 -9.75 -13.32 3.84
N GLN A 181 -10.17 -12.99 2.61
CA GLN A 181 -10.11 -13.90 1.46
C GLN A 181 -8.66 -14.12 1.01
N VAL A 182 -7.86 -13.06 0.92
CA VAL A 182 -6.42 -13.16 0.61
C VAL A 182 -5.69 -14.00 1.67
N LEU A 183 -6.00 -13.78 2.95
CA LEU A 183 -5.37 -14.52 4.04
C LEU A 183 -5.73 -16.01 4.00
N TYR A 184 -7.00 -16.35 3.78
CA TYR A 184 -7.42 -17.76 3.70
C TYR A 184 -6.95 -18.46 2.43
N SER A 185 -7.00 -17.78 1.28
CA SER A 185 -6.48 -18.31 0.02
C SER A 185 -5.00 -18.71 0.10
N ALA A 186 -4.22 -18.09 0.99
CA ALA A 186 -2.82 -18.43 1.18
C ALA A 186 -2.58 -19.45 2.31
N ASN A 187 -3.57 -19.72 3.15
CA ASN A 187 -3.40 -20.45 4.42
C ASN A 187 -4.56 -21.44 4.63
N ASN A 188 -4.56 -22.51 3.85
CA ASN A 188 -5.55 -23.58 3.88
C ASN A 188 -4.88 -24.91 3.44
N ASP A 189 -5.62 -26.02 3.49
CA ASP A 189 -5.06 -27.35 3.21
C ASP A 189 -4.65 -27.56 1.76
N ASP A 190 -5.23 -26.81 0.82
CA ASP A 190 -4.90 -26.84 -0.61
C ASP A 190 -3.79 -25.82 -0.96
N ALA A 191 -3.35 -25.00 -0.01
CA ALA A 191 -2.35 -23.97 -0.27
C ALA A 191 -0.99 -24.59 -0.65
N GLN A 192 -0.48 -24.17 -1.80
CA GLN A 192 0.80 -24.61 -2.37
C GLN A 192 1.83 -23.50 -2.57
N GLY A 193 1.55 -22.28 -2.11
CA GLY A 193 2.40 -21.10 -2.34
C GLY A 193 1.72 -20.08 -3.26
N ASP A 194 0.76 -20.53 -4.06
CA ASP A 194 -0.01 -19.72 -5.00
C ASP A 194 -1.42 -19.42 -4.51
N TYR A 195 -2.17 -18.72 -5.36
CA TYR A 195 -3.60 -18.50 -5.16
C TYR A 195 -4.37 -19.82 -5.16
N THR A 196 -5.28 -19.99 -4.19
CA THR A 196 -6.10 -21.19 -4.04
C THR A 196 -7.54 -20.86 -4.40
N GLU A 197 -8.00 -21.35 -5.55
CA GLU A 197 -9.35 -21.05 -6.05
C GLU A 197 -10.44 -21.68 -5.17
N SER A 198 -10.26 -22.94 -4.73
CA SER A 198 -11.20 -23.66 -3.85
C SER A 198 -11.51 -22.90 -2.57
N ALA A 199 -10.48 -22.31 -1.93
CA ALA A 199 -10.62 -21.51 -0.73
C ALA A 199 -11.46 -20.23 -0.96
N THR A 200 -11.30 -19.60 -2.12
CA THR A 200 -12.05 -18.39 -2.46
C THR A 200 -13.50 -18.71 -2.84
N ASP A 201 -13.72 -19.76 -3.63
CA ASP A 201 -15.06 -20.25 -3.98
C ASP A 201 -15.83 -20.66 -2.72
N TYR A 202 -15.19 -21.35 -1.77
CA TYR A 202 -15.77 -21.66 -0.48
C TYR A 202 -16.24 -20.39 0.25
N LEU A 203 -15.41 -19.35 0.33
CA LEU A 203 -15.80 -18.10 0.99
C LEU A 203 -16.97 -17.42 0.28
N TYR A 204 -16.98 -17.35 -1.05
CA TYR A 204 -18.08 -16.72 -1.80
C TYR A 204 -19.41 -17.48 -1.66
N ARG A 205 -19.38 -18.80 -1.50
CA ARG A 205 -20.60 -19.59 -1.23
C ARG A 205 -21.15 -19.42 0.19
N HIS A 206 -20.29 -19.09 1.17
CA HIS A 206 -20.65 -19.06 2.59
C HIS A 206 -20.68 -17.66 3.21
N ALA A 207 -20.23 -16.64 2.49
CA ALA A 207 -20.24 -15.25 2.94
C ALA A 207 -21.19 -14.39 2.09
N PRO A 208 -22.39 -14.06 2.61
CA PRO A 208 -23.37 -13.28 1.85
C PRO A 208 -23.00 -11.79 1.71
N ASP A 209 -22.04 -11.31 2.50
CA ASP A 209 -21.65 -9.90 2.56
C ASP A 209 -20.14 -9.71 2.84
N ASP A 210 -19.66 -8.47 2.71
CA ASP A 210 -18.26 -8.10 2.91
C ASP A 210 -17.72 -8.42 4.31
N LEU A 211 -18.51 -8.13 5.34
CA LEU A 211 -18.09 -8.30 6.71
C LEU A 211 -17.98 -9.78 7.05
N THR A 212 -18.96 -10.58 6.61
CA THR A 212 -18.92 -12.03 6.76
C THR A 212 -17.74 -12.63 5.99
N LEU A 213 -17.45 -12.15 4.77
CA LEU A 213 -16.32 -12.62 3.98
C LEU A 213 -14.98 -12.36 4.66
N GLN A 214 -14.79 -11.14 5.16
CA GLN A 214 -13.58 -10.77 5.90
C GLN A 214 -13.44 -11.61 7.18
N ASN A 215 -14.49 -11.71 7.98
CA ASN A 215 -14.46 -12.39 9.28
C ASN A 215 -14.28 -13.90 9.12
N LEU A 216 -15.02 -14.53 8.21
CA LEU A 216 -14.93 -15.96 7.95
C LEU A 216 -13.55 -16.33 7.41
N GLY A 217 -13.06 -15.64 6.39
CA GLY A 217 -11.73 -15.88 5.83
C GLY A 217 -10.64 -15.71 6.87
N THR A 218 -10.67 -14.63 7.64
CA THR A 218 -9.70 -14.41 8.73
C THR A 218 -9.76 -15.51 9.78
N LYS A 219 -10.97 -15.92 10.20
CA LYS A 219 -11.17 -16.96 11.21
C LYS A 219 -10.63 -18.32 10.74
N LEU A 220 -10.94 -18.72 9.50
CA LEU A 220 -10.49 -19.99 8.93
C LEU A 220 -8.98 -20.01 8.76
N ALA A 221 -8.41 -18.94 8.20
CA ALA A 221 -6.96 -18.83 8.02
C ALA A 221 -6.22 -18.88 9.36
N CYS A 222 -6.66 -18.10 10.36
CA CYS A 222 -6.03 -18.11 11.69
C CYS A 222 -6.15 -19.48 12.37
N ARG A 223 -7.28 -20.18 12.22
CA ARG A 223 -7.43 -21.55 12.72
C ARG A 223 -6.43 -22.48 12.07
N TRP A 224 -6.30 -22.41 10.74
CA TRP A 224 -5.38 -23.23 9.98
C TRP A 224 -3.92 -22.97 10.35
N ILE A 225 -3.52 -21.69 10.46
CA ILE A 225 -2.15 -21.29 10.86
C ILE A 225 -1.80 -21.83 12.24
N ARG A 226 -2.72 -21.75 13.21
CA ARG A 226 -2.51 -22.27 14.57
C ARG A 226 -2.38 -23.80 14.60
N ALA A 227 -3.14 -24.50 13.75
CA ALA A 227 -3.06 -25.95 13.64
C ALA A 227 -1.82 -26.42 12.87
N ASN A 228 -1.31 -25.61 11.94
CA ASN A 228 -0.25 -25.98 10.98
C ASN A 228 0.96 -25.01 10.98
N PRO A 229 1.58 -24.69 12.14
CA PRO A 229 2.61 -23.65 12.20
C PRO A 229 3.85 -23.95 11.36
N ARG A 230 4.27 -25.23 11.27
CA ARG A 230 5.41 -25.64 10.43
C ARG A 230 5.11 -25.48 8.94
N ARG A 231 3.91 -25.88 8.51
CA ARG A 231 3.48 -25.76 7.10
C ARG A 231 3.31 -24.29 6.71
N PHE A 232 2.77 -23.47 7.60
CA PHE A 232 2.72 -22.02 7.41
C PHE A 232 4.11 -21.42 7.13
N LEU A 233 5.12 -21.76 7.94
CA LEU A 233 6.50 -21.31 7.72
C LEU A 233 7.06 -21.81 6.39
N ALA A 234 6.82 -23.08 6.04
CA ALA A 234 7.25 -23.65 4.76
C ALA A 234 6.62 -22.94 3.55
N LEU A 235 5.31 -22.65 3.62
CA LEU A 235 4.60 -21.87 2.59
C LEU A 235 5.17 -20.44 2.48
N GLY A 236 5.58 -19.84 3.61
CA GLY A 236 6.26 -18.56 3.63
C GLY A 236 7.54 -18.59 2.80
N VAL A 237 8.39 -19.61 2.97
CA VAL A 237 9.65 -19.76 2.22
C VAL A 237 9.39 -20.05 0.75
N LYS A 238 8.44 -20.93 0.44
CA LYS A 238 8.12 -21.34 -0.94
C LYS A 238 7.69 -20.18 -1.83
N LYS A 239 7.15 -19.09 -1.27
CA LYS A 239 6.80 -17.88 -2.03
C LYS A 239 7.99 -17.06 -2.54
N PHE A 240 9.20 -17.34 -2.06
CA PHE A 240 10.43 -16.62 -2.42
C PHE A 240 11.37 -17.45 -3.31
N VAL A 241 11.01 -18.71 -3.62
CA VAL A 241 11.77 -19.65 -4.45
C VAL A 241 10.97 -19.91 -5.72
#